data_AF-A0A3S1G378-F1
#
_entry.id   AF-A0A3S1G378-F1
#
_cell.length_a   1.000
_cell.length_b   1.000
_cell.length_c   1.000
_cell.angle_alpha   90.00
_cell.angle_beta   90.00
_cell.angle_gamma   90.00
#
_symmetry.space_group_name_H-M   'P 1'
#
loop_
_entity.id
_entity.type
_entity.pdbx_description
1 polymer ?
#
loop_
_entity_poly.entity_id
_entity_poly.type
_entity_poly.pdbx_seq_one_letter_code
_entity_poly.pdbx_strand_id
1 'polypeptide(L)'
;MRISTSEALRALIDAEARRAGFEAVAVTRPDAIPLAPARLAEFVADGFHGSMDWIAETLQRRAEPSTLWPEVRSIVVLAMNYGPDRDPRDILTKPDCGAISV
;
A
#
# COMPACT_ATOMS: atom_id res chain seq x y z
N MET A 1 -10.88 -11.97 5.97
CA MET A 1 -11.15 -10.65 5.38
C MET A 1 -11.94 -10.82 4.09
N ARG A 2 -13.24 -10.55 4.09
CA ARG A 2 -14.10 -10.52 2.89
C ARG A 2 -15.10 -9.40 3.09
N ILE A 3 -15.04 -8.33 2.29
CA ILE A 3 -15.98 -7.22 2.43
C ILE A 3 -16.44 -6.76 1.06
N SER A 4 -17.32 -7.58 0.52
CA SER A 4 -18.47 -7.10 -0.22
C SER A 4 -19.60 -8.06 0.11
N THR A 5 -20.68 -7.57 0.69
CA THR A 5 -21.89 -8.37 0.93
C THR A 5 -22.68 -8.63 -0.36
N SER A 6 -22.34 -7.94 -1.45
CA SER A 6 -22.84 -8.20 -2.79
C SER A 6 -21.76 -8.89 -3.64
N GLU A 7 -21.99 -10.16 -3.98
CA GLU A 7 -21.09 -10.92 -4.87
C GLU A 7 -20.90 -10.21 -6.21
N ALA A 8 -21.95 -9.55 -6.72
CA ALA A 8 -21.90 -8.80 -7.97
C ALA A 8 -20.91 -7.61 -7.91
N LEU A 9 -20.92 -6.83 -6.82
CA LEU A 9 -19.98 -5.72 -6.66
C LEU A 9 -18.54 -6.21 -6.54
N ARG A 10 -18.32 -7.33 -5.83
CA ARG A 10 -16.99 -7.93 -5.75
C ARG A 10 -16.49 -8.37 -7.12
N ALA A 11 -17.34 -9.05 -7.89
CA ALA A 11 -17.00 -9.51 -9.23
C ALA A 11 -16.65 -8.34 -10.17
N LEU A 12 -17.40 -7.23 -10.09
CA LEU A 12 -17.11 -6.01 -10.84
C LEU A 12 -15.73 -5.44 -10.50
N ILE A 13 -15.42 -5.28 -9.19
CA ILE A 13 -14.12 -4.77 -8.75
C ILE A 13 -12.98 -5.66 -9.25
N ASP A 14 -13.12 -6.98 -9.13
CA ASP A 14 -12.09 -7.91 -9.55
C ASP A 14 -11.88 -7.89 -11.08
N ALA A 15 -12.95 -7.71 -11.86
CA ALA A 15 -12.88 -7.57 -13.31
C ALA A 15 -12.18 -6.27 -13.73
N GLU A 16 -12.57 -5.14 -13.13
CA GLU A 16 -11.98 -3.83 -13.43
C GLU A 16 -10.52 -3.73 -12.98
N ALA A 17 -10.16 -4.30 -11.83
CA ALA A 17 -8.77 -4.36 -11.37
C ALA A 17 -7.88 -5.11 -12.37
N ARG A 18 -8.32 -6.27 -12.85
CA ARG A 18 -7.62 -7.03 -13.89
C ARG A 18 -7.53 -6.27 -15.21
N ARG A 19 -8.63 -5.64 -15.64
CA ARG A 19 -8.67 -4.82 -16.87
C ARG A 19 -7.70 -3.64 -16.81
N ALA A 20 -7.52 -3.06 -15.62
CA ALA A 20 -6.57 -1.97 -15.38
C ALA A 20 -5.11 -2.43 -15.23
N GLY A 21 -4.83 -3.74 -15.22
CA GLY A 21 -3.48 -4.29 -15.16
C GLY A 21 -2.97 -4.60 -13.75
N PHE A 22 -3.82 -4.59 -12.72
CA PHE A 22 -3.41 -5.01 -11.38
C PHE A 22 -3.36 -6.53 -11.25
N GLU A 23 -2.31 -7.03 -10.59
CA GLU A 23 -2.07 -8.46 -10.40
C GLU A 23 -2.84 -9.00 -9.19
N ALA A 24 -3.04 -8.19 -8.16
CA ALA A 24 -3.86 -8.56 -7.02
C ALA A 24 -4.80 -7.43 -6.58
N VAL A 25 -5.94 -7.82 -6.06
CA VAL A 25 -6.95 -6.94 -5.48
C VAL A 25 -7.51 -7.54 -4.20
N ALA A 26 -7.63 -6.71 -3.16
CA ALA A 26 -8.23 -7.06 -1.89
C ALA A 26 -9.12 -5.91 -1.40
N VAL A 27 -10.05 -6.24 -0.48
CA VAL A 27 -10.93 -5.24 0.16
C VAL A 27 -10.85 -5.41 1.66
N THR A 28 -10.58 -4.32 2.37
CA THR A 28 -10.42 -4.27 3.83
C THR A 28 -11.32 -3.22 4.49
N ARG A 29 -11.45 -3.29 5.82
CA ARG A 29 -12.08 -2.25 6.63
C ARG A 29 -11.08 -1.11 6.91
N PRO A 30 -11.55 0.11 7.16
CA PRO A 30 -10.67 1.19 7.63
C PRO A 30 -9.97 0.86 8.96
N ASP A 31 -10.61 0.09 9.84
CA ASP A 31 -10.09 -0.28 11.17
C ASP A 31 -9.16 -1.52 11.16
N ALA A 32 -8.73 -2.00 9.99
CA ALA A 32 -7.99 -3.25 9.85
C ALA A 32 -6.52 -3.19 10.33
N ILE A 33 -6.03 -2.02 10.71
CA ILE A 33 -4.63 -1.76 11.14
C ILE A 33 -4.57 -1.14 12.55
N PRO A 34 -5.13 -1.78 13.59
CA PRO A 34 -5.33 -1.15 14.91
C PRO A 34 -4.03 -0.71 15.61
N LEU A 35 -2.89 -1.30 15.25
CA LEU A 35 -1.58 -0.94 15.80
C LEU A 35 -0.84 0.15 15.02
N ALA A 36 -1.31 0.50 13.81
CA ALA A 36 -0.63 1.47 12.97
C ALA A 36 -0.55 2.88 13.58
N PRO A 37 -1.59 3.43 14.25
CA PRO A 37 -1.49 4.75 14.88
C PRO A 37 -0.36 4.83 15.90
N ALA A 38 -0.30 3.88 16.83
CA ALA A 38 0.70 3.85 17.91
C ALA A 38 2.12 3.66 17.35
N ARG A 39 2.29 2.72 16.41
CA ARG A 39 3.59 2.46 15.77
C ARG A 39 4.07 3.63 14.91
N LEU A 40 3.17 4.34 14.24
CA LEU A 40 3.53 5.54 13.48
C LEU A 40 3.96 6.67 14.41
N ALA A 41 3.29 6.83 15.56
CA ALA A 41 3.70 7.81 16.57
C ALA A 41 5.09 7.51 17.14
N GLU A 42 5.38 6.25 17.45
CA GLU A 42 6.71 5.80 17.89
C GLU A 42 7.77 6.03 16.81
N PHE A 43 7.50 5.62 15.56
CA PHE A 43 8.39 5.84 14.42
C PHE A 43 8.77 7.33 14.23
N VAL A 44 7.80 8.24 14.45
CA VAL A 44 8.06 9.68 14.36
C VAL A 44 8.82 10.20 15.57
N ALA A 45 8.47 9.76 16.78
CA ALA A 45 9.17 10.15 18.00
C ALA A 45 10.65 9.74 17.98
N ASP A 46 10.97 8.59 17.39
CA ASP A 46 12.33 8.07 17.25
C ASP A 46 13.13 8.72 16.09
N GLY A 47 12.52 9.63 15.33
CA GLY A 47 13.17 10.33 14.23
C GLY A 47 13.45 9.45 13.01
N PHE A 48 12.78 8.30 12.87
CA PHE A 48 12.99 7.37 11.75
C PHE A 48 12.47 7.88 10.40
N HIS A 49 11.77 9.02 10.37
CA HIS A 49 11.32 9.65 9.13
C HIS A 49 12.43 10.40 8.36
N GLY A 50 13.63 10.56 8.94
CA GLY A 50 14.72 11.31 8.30
C GLY A 50 14.27 12.73 7.92
N SER A 51 14.53 13.15 6.68
CA SER A 51 14.13 14.46 6.18
C SER A 51 12.65 14.58 5.76
N MET A 52 11.83 13.55 5.97
CA MET A 52 10.41 13.56 5.60
C MET A 52 9.54 14.21 6.67
N ASP A 53 9.78 15.48 7.00
CA ASP A 53 9.05 16.21 8.05
C ASP A 53 7.52 16.21 7.84
N TRP A 54 7.08 16.13 6.58
CA TRP A 54 5.68 15.97 6.22
C TRP A 54 5.03 14.73 6.82
N ILE A 55 5.77 13.67 7.21
CA ILE A 55 5.21 12.51 7.92
C ILE A 55 4.66 12.93 9.27
N ALA A 56 5.43 13.70 10.04
CA ALA A 56 5.03 14.22 11.35
C ALA A 56 3.84 15.19 11.22
N GLU A 57 3.91 16.13 10.25
CA GLU A 57 2.83 17.10 10.00
C GLU A 57 1.49 16.44 9.64
N THR A 58 1.54 15.23 9.07
CA THR A 58 0.36 14.55 8.51
C THR A 58 0.01 13.27 9.25
N LEU A 59 0.53 13.09 10.47
CA LEU A 59 0.46 11.86 11.24
C LEU A 59 -0.98 11.39 11.46
N GLN A 60 -1.88 12.28 11.88
CA GLN A 60 -3.27 11.93 12.20
C GLN A 60 -4.01 11.35 10.99
N ARG A 61 -3.90 11.98 9.82
CA ARG A 61 -4.56 11.51 8.59
C ARG A 61 -3.93 10.25 7.99
N ARG A 62 -2.69 9.91 8.38
CA ARG A 62 -2.01 8.67 7.98
C ARG A 62 -2.30 7.50 8.92
N ALA A 63 -2.50 7.80 10.19
CA ALA A 63 -2.76 6.82 11.22
C ALA A 63 -4.12 6.14 11.05
N GLU A 64 -5.14 6.90 10.62
CA GLU A 64 -6.52 6.45 10.64
C GLU A 64 -7.26 6.90 9.37
N PRO A 65 -7.66 5.97 8.47
CA PRO A 65 -8.36 6.29 7.23
C PRO A 65 -9.65 7.11 7.43
N SER A 66 -10.39 6.87 8.52
CA SER A 66 -11.63 7.61 8.80
C SER A 66 -11.40 9.09 9.15
N THR A 67 -10.16 9.50 9.44
CA THR A 67 -9.80 10.92 9.60
C THR A 67 -9.87 11.68 8.28
N LEU A 68 -9.59 11.00 7.15
CA LEU A 68 -9.68 11.60 5.81
C LEU A 68 -11.13 11.58 5.29
N TRP A 69 -11.82 10.47 5.54
CA TRP A 69 -13.19 10.25 5.08
C TRP A 69 -14.01 9.57 6.18
N PRO A 70 -14.75 10.33 7.00
CA PRO A 70 -15.53 9.79 8.12
C PRO A 70 -16.53 8.70 7.70
N GLU A 71 -17.05 8.76 6.47
CA GLU A 71 -18.03 7.83 5.93
C GLU A 71 -17.41 6.59 5.28
N VAL A 72 -16.08 6.43 5.30
CA VAL A 72 -15.40 5.29 4.67
C VAL A 72 -15.84 3.97 5.29
N ARG A 73 -16.27 3.01 4.46
CA ARG A 73 -16.72 1.68 4.90
C ARG A 73 -15.80 0.55 4.47
N SER A 74 -15.10 0.74 3.37
CA SER A 74 -14.23 -0.26 2.75
C SER A 74 -13.14 0.42 1.94
N ILE A 75 -11.95 -0.19 1.94
CA ILE A 75 -10.78 0.25 1.18
C ILE A 75 -10.43 -0.84 0.18
N VAL A 76 -10.37 -0.50 -1.10
CA VAL A 76 -9.86 -1.38 -2.16
C VAL A 76 -8.35 -1.22 -2.23
N VAL A 77 -7.62 -2.32 -2.03
CA VAL A 77 -6.16 -2.37 -2.11
C VAL A 77 -5.79 -3.09 -3.40
N LEU A 78 -4.97 -2.44 -4.21
CA LEU A 78 -4.52 -2.93 -5.51
C LEU A 78 -3.01 -3.14 -5.45
N ALA A 79 -2.52 -4.23 -6.03
CA ALA A 79 -1.10 -4.51 -6.12
C ALA A 79 -0.69 -4.76 -7.57
N MET A 80 0.50 -4.29 -7.91
CA MET A 80 1.14 -4.47 -9.20
C MET A 80 2.57 -4.93 -8.95
N ASN A 81 2.99 -5.98 -9.62
CA ASN A 81 4.39 -6.34 -9.69
C ASN A 81 5.09 -5.40 -10.67
N TYR A 82 6.01 -4.60 -10.15
CA TYR A 82 6.85 -3.69 -10.95
C TYR A 82 8.22 -4.29 -11.27
N GLY A 83 8.42 -5.57 -10.94
CA GLY A 83 9.64 -6.29 -11.29
C GLY A 83 9.87 -6.31 -12.80
N PRO A 84 11.13 -6.33 -13.24
CA PRO A 84 11.44 -6.34 -14.66
C PRO A 84 11.06 -7.68 -15.29
N ASP A 85 10.78 -7.68 -16.60
CA ASP A 85 10.49 -8.91 -17.37
C ASP A 85 11.69 -9.88 -17.49
N ARG A 86 12.87 -9.47 -16.98
CA ARG A 86 14.12 -10.23 -17.01
C ARG A 86 14.60 -10.52 -15.59
N ASP A 87 15.52 -11.46 -15.42
CA ASP A 87 16.11 -11.74 -14.11
C ASP A 87 16.90 -10.50 -13.63
N PRO A 88 16.49 -9.84 -12.53
CA PRO A 88 17.18 -8.65 -12.03
C PRO A 88 18.61 -8.97 -11.57
N ARG A 89 18.96 -10.25 -11.37
CA ARG A 89 20.29 -10.69 -10.91
C ARG A 89 21.32 -10.78 -12.03
N ASP A 90 20.93 -10.66 -13.30
CA ASP A 90 21.87 -10.69 -14.44
C ASP A 90 22.98 -9.64 -14.31
N ILE A 91 22.69 -8.52 -13.64
CA ILE A 91 23.66 -7.45 -13.37
C ILE A 91 24.82 -7.91 -12.48
N LEU A 92 24.63 -8.94 -11.64
CA LEU A 92 25.67 -9.46 -10.75
C LEU A 92 26.85 -10.09 -11.51
N THR A 93 26.67 -10.36 -12.82
CA THR A 93 27.75 -10.81 -13.71
C THR A 93 28.64 -9.66 -14.21
N LYS A 94 28.25 -8.39 -13.99
CA LYS A 94 28.94 -7.19 -14.49
C LYS A 94 29.65 -6.46 -13.34
N PRO A 95 30.97 -6.65 -13.17
CA PRO A 95 31.71 -6.12 -12.02
C PRO A 95 31.88 -4.59 -12.04
N ASP A 96 31.65 -3.96 -13.18
CA ASP A 96 31.76 -2.51 -13.39
C ASP A 96 30.42 -1.77 -13.30
N CYS A 97 29.33 -2.48 -13.00
CA CYS A 97 27.97 -1.93 -12.97
C CYS A 97 27.29 -2.12 -11.60
N GLY A 98 26.52 -1.13 -11.17
CA GLY A 98 25.63 -1.23 -10.00
C GLY A 98 24.20 -1.64 -10.38
N ALA A 99 23.50 -2.34 -9.48
CA ALA A 99 22.07 -2.58 -9.59
C ALA A 99 21.29 -1.35 -9.10
N ILE A 100 20.41 -0.83 -9.95
CA ILE A 100 19.44 0.21 -9.56
C ILE A 100 18.08 -0.45 -9.54
N SER A 101 17.31 -0.25 -8.45
CA SER A 101 15.92 -0.73 -8.42
C SER A 101 15.18 -0.13 -9.60
N VAL A 102 14.63 -1.01 -10.44
CA VAL A 102 13.56 -0.65 -11.38
C VAL A 102 12.25 -0.45 -10.64
#